data_AF-A0A9Y3RST1-F1
#
_entry.id   AF-A0A9Y3RST1-F1
#
_cell.length_a   1.000
_cell.length_b   1.000
_cell.length_c   1.000
_cell.angle_alpha   90.00
_cell.angle_beta   90.00
_cell.angle_gamma   90.00
#
_symmetry.space_group_name_H-M   'P 1'
#
loop_
_entity.id
_entity.type
_entity.pdbx_description
1 polymer ?
#
loop_
_entity_poly.entity_id
_entity_poly.type
_entity_poly.pdbx_seq_one_letter_code
_entity_poly.pdbx_strand_id
1 'polypeptide(L)'
;MLLEVNVDRKLKDGVGEEKLVLRYLLSVSDTRPVIYDRDPKKVNSSLKVMFEDVIAEPPSVRSFDKVWLWSHALFEVSRLWCYRFISLLLAVPVSLAAGLLFAVLSCLHIWLIVPCVQLLLINMRWVQTVWASILNIFISPFFTSIGKCCGQVTILLAKDEN
;
A
#
# COMPACT_ATOMS: atom_id res chain seq x y z
N MET A 1 -61.11 -14.79 -19.83
CA MET A 1 -60.27 -14.55 -21.03
C MET A 1 -59.24 -13.43 -20.85
N LEU A 2 -59.63 -12.18 -20.51
CA LEU A 2 -58.63 -11.10 -20.32
C LEU A 2 -57.72 -11.25 -19.07
N LEU A 3 -58.17 -11.92 -18.01
CA LEU A 3 -57.34 -12.16 -16.81
C LEU A 3 -56.24 -13.20 -17.05
N GLU A 4 -56.51 -14.30 -17.77
CA GLU A 4 -55.49 -15.31 -18.11
C GLU A 4 -54.42 -14.76 -19.05
N VAL A 5 -54.80 -13.93 -20.03
CA VAL A 5 -53.84 -13.28 -20.93
C VAL A 5 -52.92 -12.31 -20.17
N ASN A 6 -53.40 -11.68 -19.10
CA ASN A 6 -52.59 -10.77 -18.29
C ASN A 6 -51.66 -11.51 -17.31
N VAL A 7 -52.10 -12.65 -16.77
CA VAL A 7 -51.28 -13.53 -15.91
C VAL A 7 -50.16 -14.19 -16.72
N ASP A 8 -50.45 -14.68 -17.93
CA ASP A 8 -49.45 -15.29 -18.81
C ASP A 8 -48.42 -14.26 -19.30
N ARG A 9 -48.87 -13.03 -19.58
CA ARG A 9 -47.98 -11.90 -19.89
C ARG A 9 -47.07 -11.55 -18.71
N LYS A 10 -47.60 -11.46 -17.49
CA LYS A 10 -46.81 -11.22 -16.26
C LYS A 10 -45.80 -12.34 -15.97
N LEU A 11 -46.15 -13.59 -16.26
CA LEU A 11 -45.24 -14.74 -16.10
C LEU A 11 -44.13 -14.72 -17.15
N LYS A 12 -44.45 -14.32 -18.37
CA LYS A 12 -43.50 -14.19 -19.48
C LYS A 12 -42.55 -13.01 -19.29
N ASP A 13 -43.03 -11.92 -18.69
CA ASP A 13 -42.21 -10.77 -18.31
C ASP A 13 -41.25 -11.11 -17.15
N GLY A 14 -41.68 -11.93 -16.18
CA GLY A 14 -40.85 -12.40 -15.06
C GLY A 14 -39.76 -13.41 -15.46
N VAL A 15 -40.08 -14.32 -16.39
CA VAL A 15 -39.11 -15.27 -16.96
C VAL A 15 -38.15 -14.59 -17.95
N GLY A 16 -38.59 -13.46 -18.53
CA GLY A 16 -37.76 -12.60 -19.36
C GLY A 16 -36.55 -12.09 -18.57
N GLU A 17 -36.80 -11.36 -17.48
CA GLU A 17 -35.80 -10.74 -16.59
C GLU A 17 -34.84 -11.73 -15.92
N GLU A 18 -35.30 -12.93 -15.52
CA GLU A 18 -34.38 -13.91 -14.90
C GLU A 18 -33.31 -14.43 -15.86
N LYS A 19 -33.60 -14.53 -17.17
CA LYS A 19 -32.65 -15.12 -18.13
C LYS A 19 -31.43 -14.24 -18.41
N LEU A 20 -31.57 -12.92 -18.38
CA LEU A 20 -30.46 -12.00 -18.59
C LEU A 20 -29.64 -11.78 -17.31
N VAL A 21 -30.26 -11.82 -16.13
CA VAL A 21 -29.53 -11.82 -14.85
C VAL A 21 -28.73 -13.10 -14.68
N LEU A 22 -29.31 -14.28 -14.98
CA LEU A 22 -28.60 -15.55 -14.90
C LEU A 22 -27.45 -15.65 -15.93
N ARG A 23 -27.61 -15.03 -17.10
CA ARG A 23 -26.55 -14.89 -18.11
C ARG A 23 -25.44 -13.92 -17.67
N TYR A 24 -25.79 -12.84 -16.97
CA TYR A 24 -24.83 -11.92 -16.35
C TYR A 24 -24.07 -12.59 -15.20
N LEU A 25 -24.77 -13.35 -14.34
CA LEU A 25 -24.15 -14.09 -13.25
C LEU A 25 -23.27 -15.23 -13.74
N LEU A 26 -23.61 -15.89 -14.86
CA LEU A 26 -22.72 -16.85 -15.55
C LEU A 26 -21.48 -16.15 -16.12
N SER A 27 -21.63 -14.93 -16.64
CA SER A 27 -20.50 -14.12 -17.13
C SER A 27 -19.59 -13.61 -16.01
N VAL A 28 -20.14 -13.33 -14.83
CA VAL A 28 -19.39 -12.84 -13.65
C VAL A 28 -18.80 -13.99 -12.83
N SER A 29 -19.44 -15.15 -12.80
CA SER A 29 -18.93 -16.33 -12.06
C SER A 29 -17.75 -17.00 -12.76
N ASP A 30 -17.50 -16.68 -14.04
CA ASP A 30 -16.22 -16.97 -14.70
C ASP A 30 -15.19 -15.87 -14.41
N THR A 31 -15.10 -15.42 -13.16
CA THR A 31 -13.91 -14.72 -12.67
C THR A 31 -12.82 -15.74 -12.34
N ARG A 32 -12.50 -16.61 -13.30
CA ARG A 32 -11.11 -17.04 -13.41
C ARG A 32 -10.36 -15.78 -13.80
N PRO A 33 -9.26 -15.40 -13.15
CA PRO A 33 -8.42 -14.34 -13.71
C PRO A 33 -8.19 -14.73 -15.16
N VAL A 34 -8.52 -13.86 -16.10
CA VAL A 34 -8.22 -14.08 -17.51
C VAL A 34 -6.71 -14.13 -17.59
N ILE A 35 -6.16 -15.32 -17.41
CA ILE A 35 -4.76 -15.60 -17.65
C ILE A 35 -4.66 -15.46 -19.15
N TYR A 36 -4.34 -14.24 -19.59
CA TYR A 36 -3.97 -13.98 -20.96
C TYR A 36 -2.95 -15.04 -21.32
N ASP A 37 -3.29 -15.89 -22.30
CA ASP A 37 -2.40 -16.95 -22.72
C ASP A 37 -1.10 -16.26 -23.19
N ARG A 38 -0.05 -16.35 -22.36
CA ARG A 38 1.19 -15.58 -22.59
C ARG A 38 2.01 -16.16 -23.74
N ASP A 39 1.53 -17.23 -24.37
CA ASP A 39 2.12 -17.83 -25.55
C ASP A 39 1.05 -18.32 -26.54
N PRO A 40 0.37 -17.40 -27.26
CA PRO A 40 -0.66 -17.75 -28.24
C PRO A 40 -0.11 -18.56 -29.43
N LYS A 41 1.22 -18.60 -29.59
CA LYS A 41 1.90 -19.33 -30.67
C LYS A 41 2.48 -20.67 -30.20
N LYS A 42 2.34 -21.00 -28.91
CA LYS A 42 2.80 -22.26 -28.30
C LYS A 42 4.28 -22.57 -28.59
N VAL A 43 5.09 -21.53 -28.77
CA VAL A 43 6.50 -21.63 -29.19
C VAL A 43 7.39 -22.14 -28.05
N ASN A 44 6.96 -21.90 -26.81
CA ASN A 44 7.67 -22.27 -25.59
C ASN A 44 7.23 -23.65 -25.05
N SER A 45 6.76 -24.55 -25.93
CA SER A 45 6.40 -25.92 -25.54
C SER A 45 7.57 -26.66 -24.89
N SER A 46 8.82 -26.33 -25.28
CA SER A 46 10.07 -26.87 -24.74
C SER A 46 10.44 -26.31 -23.35
N LEU A 47 9.83 -25.21 -22.91
CA LEU A 47 10.01 -24.65 -21.57
C LEU A 47 8.97 -25.18 -20.57
N LYS A 48 7.94 -25.88 -21.06
CA LYS A 48 7.05 -26.71 -20.23
C LYS A 48 7.75 -28.04 -19.97
N VAL A 49 8.71 -28.00 -19.06
CA VAL A 49 9.32 -29.22 -18.51
C VAL A 49 8.24 -29.95 -17.72
N MET A 50 7.59 -30.90 -18.38
CA MET A 50 6.70 -31.86 -17.74
C MET A 50 7.55 -32.98 -17.14
N PHE A 51 7.07 -33.56 -16.05
CA PHE A 51 7.81 -34.57 -15.28
C PHE A 51 8.20 -35.79 -16.14
N GLU A 52 7.43 -36.07 -17.19
CA GLU A 52 7.73 -37.08 -18.21
C GLU A 52 9.06 -36.86 -18.94
N ASP A 53 9.48 -35.61 -19.13
CA ASP A 53 10.72 -35.26 -19.86
C ASP A 53 11.98 -35.43 -18.98
N VAL A 54 11.81 -35.52 -17.65
CA VAL A 54 12.89 -35.78 -16.69
C VAL A 54 13.10 -37.28 -16.47
N ILE A 55 12.09 -38.13 -16.75
CA ILE A 55 12.14 -39.58 -16.49
C ILE A 55 12.41 -40.44 -17.75
N ALA A 56 12.25 -39.90 -18.96
CA ALA A 56 12.74 -40.51 -20.21
C ALA A 56 12.40 -42.01 -20.41
N GLU A 57 11.24 -42.51 -19.95
CA GLU A 57 10.87 -43.92 -20.08
C GLU A 57 9.61 -44.11 -20.98
N PRO A 58 9.65 -45.00 -21.99
CA PRO A 58 8.52 -45.26 -22.89
C PRO A 58 7.37 -46.04 -22.23
N PRO A 59 6.12 -45.88 -22.72
CA PRO A 59 4.92 -46.34 -22.03
C PRO A 59 4.63 -47.81 -22.34
N SER A 60 5.24 -48.75 -21.61
CA SER A 60 4.88 -50.16 -21.77
C SER A 60 5.04 -51.00 -20.49
N VAL A 61 4.28 -50.71 -19.43
CA VAL A 61 3.75 -51.75 -18.51
C VAL A 61 2.66 -51.16 -17.61
N ARG A 62 1.41 -51.46 -17.97
CA ARG A 62 0.20 -50.89 -17.37
C ARG A 62 -0.23 -51.70 -16.13
N SER A 63 0.24 -51.30 -14.95
CA SER A 63 -0.37 -51.68 -13.65
C SER A 63 -0.11 -50.72 -12.46
N PHE A 64 0.32 -49.47 -12.72
CA PHE A 64 0.60 -48.46 -11.66
C PHE A 64 0.05 -47.04 -12.00
N ASP A 65 -1.10 -46.96 -12.67
CA ASP A 65 -1.72 -45.69 -13.11
C ASP A 65 -1.94 -44.67 -11.97
N LYS A 66 -2.17 -45.16 -10.74
CA LYS A 66 -2.38 -44.29 -9.58
C LYS A 66 -1.07 -43.71 -9.05
N VAL A 67 0.01 -44.47 -8.99
CA VAL A 67 1.29 -44.00 -8.46
C VAL A 67 1.93 -42.97 -9.38
N TRP A 68 1.79 -43.14 -10.70
CA TRP A 68 2.18 -42.12 -11.67
C TRP A 68 1.38 -40.83 -11.49
N LEU A 69 0.05 -40.94 -11.42
CA LEU A 69 -0.81 -39.78 -11.23
C LEU A 69 -0.52 -39.05 -9.90
N TRP A 70 -0.29 -39.80 -8.82
CA TRP A 70 0.11 -39.24 -7.53
C TRP A 70 1.49 -38.59 -7.58
N SER A 71 2.46 -39.16 -8.31
CA SER A 71 3.79 -38.57 -8.47
C SER A 71 3.74 -37.27 -9.26
N HIS A 72 2.96 -37.24 -10.34
CA HIS A 72 2.72 -36.03 -11.13
C HIS A 72 2.00 -34.95 -10.32
N ALA A 73 0.99 -35.33 -9.52
CA ALA A 73 0.29 -34.41 -8.63
C ALA A 73 1.19 -33.91 -7.49
N LEU A 74 1.96 -34.80 -6.86
CA LEU A 74 2.88 -34.46 -5.78
C LEU A 74 3.99 -33.53 -6.26
N PHE A 75 4.51 -33.74 -7.47
CA PHE A 75 5.54 -32.88 -8.06
C PHE A 75 5.01 -31.45 -8.28
N GLU A 76 3.82 -31.30 -8.84
CA GLU A 76 3.17 -29.99 -9.03
C GLU A 76 2.86 -29.29 -7.70
N VAL A 77 2.34 -30.03 -6.72
CA VAL A 77 2.05 -29.52 -5.37
C VAL A 77 3.34 -29.17 -4.63
N SER A 78 4.38 -30.00 -4.74
CA SER A 78 5.70 -29.79 -4.15
C SER A 78 6.34 -28.52 -4.70
N ARG A 79 6.27 -28.28 -6.01
CA ARG A 79 6.77 -27.05 -6.62
C ARG A 79 6.10 -25.81 -6.01
N LEU A 80 4.78 -25.82 -5.87
CA LEU A 80 4.05 -24.70 -5.26
C LEU A 80 4.40 -24.51 -3.78
N TRP A 81 4.50 -25.60 -3.01
CA TRP A 81 4.88 -25.54 -1.61
C TRP A 81 6.33 -25.12 -1.41
N CYS A 82 7.26 -25.58 -2.24
CA CYS A 82 8.66 -25.14 -2.23
C CYS A 82 8.76 -23.63 -2.48
N TYR A 83 8.02 -23.07 -3.45
CA TYR A 83 7.99 -21.62 -3.64
C TYR A 83 7.50 -20.88 -2.39
N ARG A 84 6.46 -21.39 -1.72
CA ARG A 84 5.93 -20.79 -0.48
C ARG A 84 6.92 -20.93 0.69
N PHE A 85 7.55 -22.09 0.84
CA PHE A 85 8.56 -22.33 1.88
C PHE A 85 9.80 -21.47 1.66
N ILE A 86 10.31 -21.35 0.44
CA ILE A 86 11.44 -20.48 0.11
C ILE A 86 11.08 -19.02 0.39
N SER A 87 9.89 -18.59 -0.01
CA SER A 87 9.40 -17.22 0.26
C SER A 87 9.27 -16.95 1.76
N LEU A 88 8.76 -17.91 2.53
CA LEU A 88 8.69 -17.81 4.00
C LEU A 88 10.07 -17.84 4.64
N LEU A 89 10.95 -18.72 4.19
CA LEU A 89 12.31 -18.86 4.70
C LEU A 89 13.15 -17.61 4.42
N LEU A 90 12.89 -16.87 3.34
CA LEU A 90 13.49 -15.56 3.09
C LEU A 90 12.79 -14.45 3.89
N ALA A 91 11.47 -14.54 4.08
CA ALA A 91 10.72 -13.57 4.87
C ALA A 91 11.10 -13.61 6.37
N VAL A 92 11.40 -14.80 6.92
CA VAL A 92 11.80 -14.99 8.32
C VAL A 92 13.07 -14.19 8.69
N PRO A 93 14.23 -14.32 8.01
CA PRO A 93 15.43 -13.56 8.34
C PRO A 93 15.25 -12.06 8.06
N VAL A 94 14.48 -11.69 7.03
CA VAL A 94 14.16 -10.27 6.77
C VAL A 94 13.31 -9.68 7.90
N SER A 95 12.29 -10.40 8.36
CA SER A 95 11.45 -10.01 9.49
C SER A 95 12.25 -9.93 10.80
N LEU A 96 13.15 -10.90 11.03
CA LEU A 96 14.03 -10.90 12.19
C LEU A 96 15.02 -9.73 12.15
N ALA A 97 15.63 -9.45 10.99
CA ALA A 97 16.51 -8.31 10.80
C ALA A 97 15.77 -6.98 10.99
N ALA A 98 14.57 -6.84 10.43
CA ALA A 98 13.73 -5.65 10.60
C ALA A 98 13.31 -5.46 12.06
N GLY A 99 12.92 -6.54 12.76
CA GLY A 99 12.55 -6.52 14.17
C GLY A 99 13.73 -6.16 15.07
N LEU A 100 14.92 -6.73 14.82
CA LEU A 100 16.15 -6.38 15.53
C LEU A 100 16.54 -4.91 15.27
N LEU A 101 16.45 -4.45 14.03
CA LEU A 101 16.69 -3.05 13.68
C LEU A 101 15.72 -2.12 14.39
N PHE A 102 14.42 -2.46 14.44
CA PHE A 102 13.42 -1.70 15.18
C PHE A 102 13.69 -1.70 16.69
N ALA A 103 14.13 -2.83 17.25
CA ALA A 103 14.47 -2.93 18.67
C ALA A 103 15.68 -2.03 19.02
N VAL A 104 16.73 -2.07 18.20
CA VAL A 104 17.91 -1.19 18.36
C VAL A 104 17.53 0.27 18.17
N LEU A 105 16.74 0.59 17.13
CA LEU A 105 16.23 1.95 16.89
C LEU A 105 15.38 2.45 18.05
N SER A 106 14.53 1.62 18.64
CA SER A 106 13.70 1.98 19.78
C SER A 106 14.54 2.20 21.04
N CYS A 107 15.53 1.35 21.28
CA CYS A 107 16.50 1.54 22.36
C CYS A 107 17.27 2.86 22.19
N LEU A 108 17.80 3.10 20.98
CA LEU A 108 18.48 4.35 20.64
C LEU A 108 17.53 5.56 20.72
N HIS A 109 16.26 5.43 20.35
CA HIS A 109 15.29 6.51 20.49
C HIS A 109 15.11 6.91 21.96
N ILE A 110 14.86 5.95 22.86
CA ILE A 110 14.75 6.25 24.29
C ILE A 110 16.05 6.85 24.83
N TRP A 111 17.19 6.27 24.50
CA TRP A 111 18.48 6.65 25.10
C TRP A 111 19.16 7.86 24.46
N LEU A 112 18.95 8.12 23.17
CA LEU A 112 19.58 9.19 22.41
C LEU A 112 18.59 10.29 22.04
N ILE A 113 17.38 9.96 21.58
CA ILE A 113 16.42 11.00 21.15
C ILE A 113 15.93 11.80 22.35
N VAL A 114 15.66 11.17 23.49
CA VAL A 114 15.26 11.91 24.71
C VAL A 114 16.32 12.93 25.14
N PRO A 115 17.61 12.58 25.34
CA PRO A 115 18.61 13.60 25.68
C PRO A 115 18.92 14.53 24.51
N CYS A 116 18.88 14.10 23.25
CA CYS A 116 19.07 14.99 22.10
C CYS A 116 17.98 16.07 22.05
N VAL A 117 16.71 15.73 22.28
CA VAL A 117 15.62 16.72 22.30
C VAL A 117 15.82 17.69 23.47
N GLN A 118 16.19 17.21 24.66
CA GLN A 118 16.51 18.09 25.79
C GLN A 118 17.69 19.02 25.49
N LEU A 119 18.74 18.50 24.84
CA LEU A 119 19.92 19.27 24.44
C LEU A 119 19.60 20.31 23.35
N LEU A 120 18.75 19.95 22.40
CA LEU A 120 18.26 20.87 21.37
C LEU A 120 17.37 21.95 21.96
N LEU A 121 16.48 21.63 22.91
CA LEU A 121 15.63 22.60 23.59
C LEU A 121 16.45 23.59 24.42
N ILE A 122 17.47 23.12 25.15
CA ILE A 122 18.33 24.04 25.90
C ILE A 122 19.16 24.91 24.97
N ASN A 123 19.72 24.36 23.89
CA ASN A 123 20.46 25.12 22.89
C ASN A 123 19.55 26.15 22.21
N MET A 124 18.34 25.76 21.78
CA MET A 124 17.33 26.68 21.24
C MET A 124 16.97 27.78 22.21
N ARG A 125 16.89 27.50 23.52
CA ARG A 125 16.60 28.53 24.51
C ARG A 125 17.74 29.55 24.63
N TRP A 126 18.98 29.09 24.58
CA TRP A 126 20.16 29.96 24.51
C TRP A 126 20.17 30.81 23.23
N VAL A 127 19.93 30.18 22.08
CA VAL A 127 19.83 30.87 20.78
C VAL A 127 18.70 31.90 20.80
N GLN A 128 17.53 31.56 21.37
CA GLN A 128 16.41 32.48 21.50
C GLN A 128 16.76 33.68 22.37
N THR A 129 17.47 33.50 23.48
CA THR A 129 17.92 34.61 24.32
C THR A 129 18.91 35.51 23.58
N VAL A 130 19.90 34.93 22.91
CA VAL A 130 20.88 35.69 22.11
C VAL A 130 20.17 36.44 20.97
N TRP A 131 19.26 35.77 20.28
CA TRP A 131 18.47 36.35 19.21
C TRP A 131 17.58 37.49 19.71
N ALA A 132 16.91 37.31 20.85
CA ALA A 132 16.11 38.36 21.49
C ALA A 132 16.98 39.55 21.93
N SER A 133 18.19 39.32 22.45
CA SER A 133 19.14 40.39 22.78
C SER A 133 19.59 41.17 21.55
N ILE A 134 19.94 40.48 20.46
CA ILE A 134 20.28 41.10 19.18
C ILE A 134 19.10 41.93 18.69
N LEU A 135 17.91 41.33 18.61
CA LEU A 135 16.71 42.03 18.20
C LEU A 135 16.42 43.22 19.10
N ASN A 136 16.57 43.15 20.42
CA ASN A 136 16.36 44.29 21.30
C ASN A 136 17.34 45.43 20.99
N ILE A 137 18.62 45.12 20.75
CA ILE A 137 19.64 46.12 20.39
C ILE A 137 19.33 46.78 19.04
N PHE A 138 18.75 46.07 18.07
CA PHE A 138 18.42 46.62 16.75
C PHE A 138 17.03 47.29 16.71
N ILE A 139 16.02 46.63 17.25
CA ILE A 139 14.62 47.03 17.24
C ILE A 139 14.37 48.18 18.21
N SER A 140 14.96 48.19 19.41
CA SER A 140 14.77 49.28 20.39
C SER A 140 15.14 50.65 19.82
N PRO A 141 16.33 50.88 19.22
CA PRO A 141 16.65 52.16 18.62
C PRO A 141 15.85 52.43 17.34
N PHE A 142 15.52 51.41 16.55
CA PHE A 142 14.74 51.56 15.32
C PHE A 142 13.30 52.04 15.62
N PHE A 143 12.61 51.37 16.53
CA PHE A 143 11.27 51.75 16.97
C PHE A 143 11.25 53.03 17.78
N THR A 144 12.27 53.31 18.58
CA THR A 144 12.39 54.61 19.28
C THR A 144 12.55 55.75 18.29
N SER A 145 13.33 55.55 17.23
CA SER A 145 13.54 56.55 16.18
C SER A 145 12.26 56.79 15.39
N ILE A 146 11.59 55.72 14.93
CA ILE A 146 10.29 55.81 14.25
C ILE A 146 9.23 56.46 15.15
N GLY A 147 9.15 56.04 16.41
CA GLY A 147 8.23 56.60 17.40
C GLY A 147 8.47 58.09 17.64
N LYS A 148 9.73 58.56 17.66
CA LYS A 148 10.04 59.99 17.74
C LYS A 148 9.72 60.75 16.45
N CYS A 149 9.98 60.17 15.28
CA CYS A 149 9.58 60.75 14.00
C CYS A 149 8.06 60.90 13.88
N CYS A 150 7.29 59.91 14.34
CA CYS A 150 5.82 59.92 14.28
C CYS A 150 5.18 60.73 15.42
N GLY A 151 5.78 60.79 16.60
CA GLY A 151 5.25 61.50 17.77
C GLY A 151 5.52 63.01 17.77
N GLN A 152 6.57 63.47 17.08
CA GLN A 152 6.85 64.91 16.96
C GLN A 152 5.80 65.64 16.09
N VAL A 153 4.94 64.93 15.36
CA VAL A 153 3.78 65.48 14.66
C VAL A 153 2.57 65.53 15.61
N THR A 154 2.75 66.09 16.81
CA THR A 154 1.62 66.46 17.67
C THR A 154 1.14 67.83 17.19
N ILE A 155 0.11 67.80 16.33
CA ILE A 155 -0.53 68.98 15.76
C ILE A 155 -1.10 69.79 16.92
N LEU A 156 -0.47 70.92 17.21
CA LEU A 156 -0.97 71.92 18.15
C LEU A 156 -2.21 72.53 17.49
N LEU A 157 -3.35 71.87 17.71
CA LEU A 157 -4.66 72.32 17.27
C LEU A 157 -4.93 73.61 18.03
N ALA A 158 -4.53 74.73 17.43
CA ALA A 158 -4.95 76.06 17.85
C ALA A 158 -6.48 76.03 17.84
N LYS A 159 -7.05 75.91 19.03
CA LYS A 159 -8.45 76.14 19.26
C LYS A 159 -8.62 77.64 19.07
N ASP A 160 -8.88 78.02 17.83
CA ASP A 160 -9.30 79.35 17.44
C ASP A 160 -10.55 79.66 18.28
N GLU A 161 -10.43 80.68 19.13
CA GLU A 161 -11.52 81.24 19.91
C GLU A 161 -12.59 81.75 18.95
N ASN A 162 -13.79 81.16 19.02
CA ASN A 162 -15.03 81.88 18.72
C ASN A 162 -16.21 81.29 19.49
#